data_AF-A0A926M496-F1
#
_entry.id   AF-A0A926M496-F1
#
_cell.length_a   1.000
_cell.length_b   1.000
_cell.length_c   1.000
_cell.angle_alpha   90.00
_cell.angle_beta   90.00
_cell.angle_gamma   90.00
#
_symmetry.space_group_name_H-M   'P 1'
#
loop_
_entity.id
_entity.type
_entity.pdbx_description
1 polymer ?
#
loop_
_entity_poly.entity_id
_entity_poly.type
_entity_poly.pdbx_seq_one_letter_code
_entity_poly.pdbx_strand_id
1 'polypeptide(L)'
;MKLIKFFFIIFITFSSTIKADLNQDLSIELKKGGKLIFIRHAYAPGGGDPENFDINNCQTQRNLNNEGRDQAKKIGNYFKENDIPIFKV
;
A
#
# COMPACT_ATOMS: atom_id res chain seq x y z
N MET A 1 8.72 43.13 -13.62
CA MET A 1 9.24 41.78 -13.92
C MET A 1 10.07 41.15 -12.81
N LYS A 2 10.95 41.89 -12.10
CA LYS A 2 11.75 41.33 -10.99
C LYS A 2 10.89 40.87 -9.79
N LEU A 3 9.86 41.65 -9.41
CA LEU A 3 8.93 41.26 -8.35
C LEU A 3 8.12 40.00 -8.68
N ILE A 4 7.62 39.87 -9.92
CA ILE A 4 6.86 38.69 -10.36
C ILE A 4 7.73 37.43 -10.30
N LYS A 5 9.01 37.53 -10.72
CA LYS A 5 9.97 36.42 -10.59
C LYS A 5 10.24 36.03 -9.15
N PHE A 6 10.28 37.01 -8.24
CA PHE A 6 10.46 36.76 -6.80
C PHE A 6 9.26 35.99 -6.20
N PHE A 7 8.04 36.40 -6.52
CA PHE A 7 6.82 35.68 -6.09
C PHE A 7 6.75 34.26 -6.69
N PHE A 8 7.19 34.07 -7.94
CA PHE A 8 7.24 32.75 -8.57
C PHE A 8 8.22 31.80 -7.87
N ILE A 9 9.40 32.30 -7.47
CA ILE A 9 10.40 31.52 -6.71
C ILE A 9 9.83 31.12 -5.34
N ILE A 10 9.19 32.05 -4.63
CA ILE A 10 8.56 31.78 -3.34
C ILE A 10 7.50 30.68 -3.50
N PHE A 11 6.63 30.78 -4.50
CA PHE A 11 5.55 29.81 -4.72
C PHE A 11 6.06 28.38 -5.02
N ILE A 12 7.17 28.25 -5.77
CA ILE A 12 7.82 26.95 -6.03
C ILE A 12 8.44 26.38 -4.73
N THR A 13 9.06 27.22 -3.91
CA THR A 13 9.61 26.78 -2.61
C THR A 13 8.54 26.53 -1.55
N PHE A 14 7.33 27.05 -1.75
CA PHE A 14 6.15 26.81 -0.92
C PHE A 14 5.38 25.56 -1.37
N SER A 15 6.11 24.52 -1.76
CA SER A 15 5.52 23.20 -1.94
C SER A 15 5.03 22.74 -0.56
N SER A 16 3.73 22.79 -0.31
CA SER A 16 3.14 22.21 0.89
C SER A 16 3.60 20.77 0.98
N THR A 17 4.28 20.43 2.07
CA THR A 17 4.46 19.02 2.42
C THR A 17 3.07 18.51 2.76
N ILE A 18 2.35 17.98 1.76
CA ILE A 18 1.23 17.08 2.03
C ILE A 18 1.88 15.89 2.74
N LYS A 19 1.99 16.00 4.07
CA LYS A 19 2.20 14.82 4.89
C LYS A 19 0.95 13.99 4.66
N ALA A 20 1.12 12.86 3.98
CA ALA A 20 0.14 11.79 4.11
C ALA A 20 0.04 11.56 5.61
N ASP A 21 -1.06 12.01 6.20
CA ASP A 21 -1.29 11.84 7.62
C ASP A 21 -1.33 10.33 7.85
N LEU A 22 -0.28 9.83 8.50
CA LEU A 22 -0.24 8.45 8.94
C LEU A 22 -1.21 8.44 10.11
N ASN A 23 -2.50 8.30 9.79
CA ASN A 23 -3.61 8.36 10.73
C ASN A 23 -3.18 7.62 11.99
N GLN A 24 -2.87 8.36 13.07
CA GLN A 24 -2.30 7.77 14.28
C GLN A 24 -3.23 6.69 14.85
N ASP A 25 -4.49 6.73 14.39
CA ASP A 25 -5.60 5.89 14.77
C ASP A 25 -6.12 5.00 13.62
N LEU A 26 -5.26 4.56 12.68
CA LEU A 26 -5.68 3.65 11.59
C LEU A 26 -6.46 2.42 12.11
N SER A 27 -6.00 1.80 13.21
CA SER A 27 -6.70 0.67 13.84
C SER A 27 -8.11 1.04 14.30
N ILE A 28 -8.32 2.24 14.84
CA ILE A 28 -9.64 2.74 15.26
C ILE A 28 -10.54 2.94 14.04
N GLU A 29 -10.03 3.52 12.95
CA GLU A 29 -10.81 3.70 11.73
C GLU A 29 -11.18 2.37 11.06
N LEU A 30 -10.27 1.39 11.08
CA LEU A 30 -10.52 0.05 10.56
C LEU A 30 -11.58 -0.69 11.39
N LYS A 31 -11.54 -0.56 12.73
CA LYS A 31 -12.52 -1.14 13.65
C LYS A 31 -13.94 -0.63 13.44
N LYS A 32 -14.12 0.62 12.98
CA LYS A 32 -15.45 1.17 12.66
C LYS A 32 -16.16 0.40 11.53
N GLY A 33 -15.42 -0.33 10.70
CA GLY A 33 -15.97 -1.04 9.54
C GLY A 33 -16.52 -0.09 8.47
N GLY A 34 -17.19 -0.67 7.46
CA GLY A 34 -17.79 0.10 6.35
C GLY A 34 -16.77 0.80 5.44
N LYS A 35 -15.50 0.37 5.47
CA LYS A 35 -14.43 0.91 4.64
C LYS A 35 -14.07 -0.05 3.51
N LEU A 36 -13.61 0.48 2.39
CA LEU A 36 -12.95 -0.28 1.33
C LEU A 36 -11.43 -0.11 1.46
N ILE A 37 -10.71 -1.22 1.54
CA ILE A 37 -9.26 -1.23 1.77
C ILE A 37 -8.58 -1.82 0.54
N PHE A 38 -7.63 -1.08 -0.04
CA PHE A 38 -6.79 -1.56 -1.13
C PHE A 38 -5.42 -1.93 -0.60
N ILE A 39 -5.02 -3.19 -0.79
CA ILE A 39 -3.72 -3.70 -0.35
C ILE A 39 -3.01 -4.26 -1.58
N ARG A 40 -1.74 -3.87 -1.78
CA ARG A 40 -0.90 -4.49 -2.81
C ARG A 40 -0.52 -5.91 -2.37
N HIS A 41 -0.23 -6.78 -3.33
CA HIS A 41 0.36 -8.08 -3.01
C HIS A 41 1.64 -7.91 -2.19
N ALA A 42 1.93 -8.88 -1.31
CA ALA A 42 3.17 -8.91 -0.55
C ALA A 42 4.40 -9.12 -1.44
N TYR A 43 5.61 -9.12 -0.88
CA TYR A 43 6.82 -9.17 -1.69
C TYR A 43 6.92 -10.41 -2.60
N ALA A 44 7.07 -10.17 -3.89
CA ALA A 44 7.36 -11.17 -4.91
C ALA A 44 8.55 -10.65 -5.73
N PRO A 45 9.72 -11.32 -5.68
CA PRO A 45 10.94 -10.82 -6.32
C PRO A 45 10.81 -10.79 -7.84
N GLY A 46 11.62 -9.94 -8.48
CA GLY A 46 11.56 -9.70 -9.92
C GLY A 46 10.40 -8.79 -10.34
N GLY A 47 10.08 -8.80 -11.64
CA GLY A 47 8.98 -8.05 -12.22
C GLY A 47 8.36 -8.80 -13.38
N GLY A 48 7.02 -8.72 -13.51
CA GLY A 48 6.26 -9.51 -14.48
C GLY A 48 6.23 -11.00 -14.14
N ASP A 49 5.33 -11.74 -14.79
CA ASP A 49 5.36 -13.21 -14.74
C ASP A 49 6.50 -13.75 -15.63
N PRO A 50 7.00 -14.98 -15.36
CA PRO A 50 7.99 -15.63 -16.19
C PRO A 50 7.55 -15.80 -17.66
N GLU A 51 8.52 -15.93 -18.56
CA GLU A 51 8.26 -16.26 -19.96
C GLU A 51 7.55 -17.62 -20.04
N ASN A 52 6.40 -17.69 -20.72
CA ASN A 52 5.52 -18.87 -20.83
C ASN A 52 4.82 -19.31 -19.54
N PHE A 53 4.52 -18.39 -18.61
CA PHE A 53 3.61 -18.71 -17.51
C PHE A 53 2.24 -19.18 -18.02
N ASP A 54 1.59 -20.08 -17.28
CA ASP A 54 0.20 -20.48 -17.48
C ASP A 54 -0.68 -19.82 -16.41
N ILE A 55 -1.69 -19.09 -16.87
CA ILE A 55 -2.66 -18.41 -16.01
C ILE A 55 -3.46 -19.41 -15.14
N ASN A 56 -3.61 -20.65 -15.59
CA ASN A 56 -4.29 -21.72 -14.87
C ASN A 56 -3.35 -22.48 -13.91
N ASN A 57 -2.03 -22.23 -13.98
CA ASN A 57 -1.04 -22.86 -13.10
C ASN A 57 -0.21 -21.81 -12.35
N CYS A 58 -0.64 -21.49 -11.13
CA CYS A 58 0.02 -20.52 -10.26
C CYS A 58 1.51 -20.82 -10.02
N GLN A 59 1.96 -22.07 -10.10
CA GLN A 59 3.37 -22.40 -9.87
C GLN A 59 4.30 -21.81 -10.93
N THR A 60 3.77 -21.49 -12.12
CA THR A 60 4.52 -20.90 -13.24
C THR A 60 4.52 -19.38 -13.24
N GLN A 61 3.73 -18.75 -12.37
CA GLN A 61 3.60 -17.29 -12.23
C GLN A 61 4.66 -16.72 -11.28
N ARG A 62 4.78 -15.39 -11.22
CA ARG A 62 5.62 -14.69 -10.25
C ARG A 62 5.00 -14.76 -8.87
N ASN A 63 5.53 -15.69 -8.08
CA ASN A 63 5.04 -15.98 -6.74
C ASN A 63 5.74 -15.18 -5.64
N LEU A 64 5.08 -15.09 -4.48
CA LEU A 64 5.70 -14.60 -3.25
C LEU A 64 6.89 -15.47 -2.85
N ASN A 65 7.99 -14.86 -2.41
CA ASN A 65 9.06 -15.61 -1.73
C ASN A 65 8.69 -15.89 -0.26
N ASN A 66 9.61 -16.45 0.53
CA ASN A 66 9.37 -16.68 1.97
C ASN A 66 9.04 -15.38 2.71
N GLU A 67 9.79 -14.30 2.46
CA GLU A 67 9.59 -13.01 3.12
C GLU A 67 8.22 -12.40 2.77
N GLY A 68 7.80 -12.49 1.51
CA GLY A 68 6.48 -12.06 1.06
C GLY A 68 5.35 -12.86 1.68
N ARG A 69 5.52 -14.18 1.82
CA ARG A 69 4.55 -15.01 2.55
C ARG A 69 4.45 -14.61 4.01
N ASP A 70 5.57 -14.30 4.66
CA ASP A 70 5.57 -13.86 6.04
C ASP A 70 5.00 -12.44 6.20
N GLN A 71 5.22 -11.55 5.23
CA GLN A 71 4.53 -10.25 5.16
C GLN A 71 3.01 -10.43 5.05
N ALA A 72 2.54 -11.29 4.14
CA ALA A 72 1.11 -11.56 3.98
C ALA A 72 0.47 -12.10 5.28
N LYS A 73 1.16 -13.03 5.96
CA LYS A 73 0.74 -13.53 7.28
C LYS A 73 0.69 -12.42 8.33
N LYS A 74 1.70 -11.54 8.39
CA LYS A 74 1.72 -10.40 9.32
C LYS A 74 0.55 -9.45 9.09
N ILE A 75 0.21 -9.18 7.83
CA ILE A 75 -0.98 -8.38 7.48
C ILE A 75 -2.24 -9.08 7.99
N GLY A 76 -2.44 -10.37 7.70
CA GLY A 76 -3.60 -11.11 8.19
C GLY A 76 -3.71 -11.14 9.72
N ASN A 77 -2.58 -11.37 10.40
CA ASN A 77 -2.51 -11.37 11.86
C ASN A 77 -2.83 -10.00 12.44
N TYR A 78 -2.37 -8.91 11.82
CA TYR A 78 -2.72 -7.55 12.26
C TYR A 78 -4.24 -7.33 12.31
N PHE A 79 -4.97 -7.76 11.27
CA PHE A 79 -6.44 -7.67 11.26
C PHE A 79 -7.08 -8.51 12.38
N LYS A 80 -6.57 -9.72 12.58
CA LYS A 80 -7.10 -10.66 13.59
C LYS A 80 -6.82 -10.18 15.02
N GLU A 81 -5.59 -9.79 15.32
CA GLU A 81 -5.14 -9.36 16.66
C GLU A 81 -5.77 -8.04 17.08
N ASN A 82 -6.17 -7.20 16.12
CA ASN A 82 -6.86 -5.93 16.37
C ASN A 82 -8.39 -6.04 16.25
N ASP A 83 -8.97 -7.23 16.14
CA ASP A 83 -10.44 -7.41 16.02
C ASP A 83 -11.06 -6.54 14.91
N ILE A 84 -10.36 -6.37 13.78
CA ILE A 84 -10.86 -5.56 12.66
C ILE A 84 -11.90 -6.38 11.89
N PRO A 85 -13.16 -5.90 11.75
CA PRO A 85 -14.20 -6.65 11.07
C PRO A 85 -13.93 -6.74 9.56
N ILE A 86 -13.96 -7.95 9.02
CA ILE A 86 -13.83 -8.23 7.58
C ILE A 86 -15.14 -8.85 7.09
N PHE A 87 -15.85 -8.15 6.19
CA PHE A 87 -17.05 -8.68 5.55
C PHE A 87 -16.72 -9.53 4.31
N LYS A 88 -15.76 -9.07 3.50
CA LYS A 88 -15.33 -9.72 2.26
C LYS A 88 -13.88 -9.35 1.95
N VAL A 89 -13.17 -10.28 1.32
CA VAL A 89 -11.86 -10.10 0.68
C VAL A 89 -12.01 -10.39 -0.81
#